data_AF-T0TR01-F1
#
_entry.id   AF-T0TR01-F1
#
_cell.length_a   1.000
_cell.length_b   1.000
_cell.length_c   1.000
_cell.angle_alpha   90.00
_cell.angle_beta   90.00
_cell.angle_gamma   90.00
#
_symmetry.space_group_name_H-M   'P 1'
#
loop_
_entity.id
_entity.type
_entity.pdbx_description
1 polymer ?
#
loop_
_entity_poly.entity_id
_entity_poly.type
_entity_poly.pdbx_seq_one_letter_code
_entity_poly.pdbx_strand_id
1 'polypeptide(L)'
;MGIDIRFNEPLKRYTYTKVGGPADYLAFPRNRYELSRIVKFANKQGIPWMVLGNASNLIVRDGGIRGFVIMFDKLNGIAVNGYQIEAEAGANLIATTKVARFQSLTGFEFAAGIPGSVGGAVFMNAGAYGGEIAHILVSAQVLTKDGDIRTIAARDMRFGYRRSVLQETGEVVISAKFNLHPGDYHQIKNEMNRLNHLRELKQPLEYPSCGSVFKRPPGHFAGQLITEANLKGHRIGGVEVSTKHAGFMVNVDQGTAKDYEDLIADVIAKVKENSGVTLEPEVRIIGDKLN
;
A
#
# COMPACT_ATOMS: atom_id res chain seq x y z
N MET A 1 17.89 15.48 20.20
CA MET A 1 18.01 14.12 19.63
C MET A 1 17.92 14.23 18.12
N GLY A 2 18.75 13.49 17.37
CA GLY A 2 18.73 13.46 15.90
C GLY A 2 17.55 12.67 15.32
N ILE A 3 17.48 12.61 13.99
CA ILE A 3 16.58 11.74 13.21
C ILE A 3 17.17 10.32 13.24
N ASP A 4 16.36 9.27 13.46
CA ASP A 4 16.80 7.87 13.34
C ASP A 4 17.06 7.55 11.86
N ILE A 5 18.32 7.29 11.53
CA ILE A 5 18.79 6.95 10.17
C ILE A 5 19.65 5.69 10.28
N ARG A 6 19.29 4.67 9.51
CA ARG A 6 20.00 3.39 9.41
C ARG A 6 20.67 3.29 8.05
N PHE A 7 21.86 2.72 8.00
CA PHE A 7 22.66 2.62 6.79
C PHE A 7 22.64 1.20 6.24
N ASN A 8 22.50 1.05 4.93
CA ASN A 8 22.47 -0.26 4.24
C ASN A 8 21.45 -1.23 4.85
N GLU A 9 20.30 -0.72 5.29
CA GLU A 9 19.31 -1.51 6.03
C GLU A 9 18.43 -2.33 5.06
N PRO A 10 18.37 -3.68 5.19
CA PRO A 10 17.58 -4.53 4.31
C PRO A 10 16.07 -4.27 4.40
N LEU A 11 15.45 -3.87 3.28
CA LEU A 11 14.03 -3.53 3.24
C LEU A 11 13.10 -4.73 3.41
N LYS A 12 13.58 -5.97 3.21
CA LYS A 12 12.83 -7.20 3.51
C LYS A 12 12.30 -7.28 4.95
N ARG A 13 12.91 -6.57 5.89
CA ARG A 13 12.44 -6.47 7.29
C ARG A 13 11.16 -5.63 7.44
N TYR A 14 10.90 -4.74 6.49
CA TYR A 14 9.84 -3.72 6.52
C TYR A 14 8.73 -3.97 5.50
N THR A 15 9.02 -4.61 4.38
CA THR A 15 8.01 -4.96 3.36
C THR A 15 7.07 -6.06 3.84
N TYR A 16 5.80 -5.99 3.42
CA TYR A 16 4.82 -7.03 3.75
C TYR A 16 5.11 -8.36 3.04
N THR A 17 5.73 -8.33 1.85
CA THR A 17 6.19 -9.49 1.08
C THR A 17 7.43 -10.17 1.65
N LYS A 18 8.10 -9.55 2.62
CA LYS A 18 9.37 -10.02 3.22
C LYS A 18 10.52 -10.18 2.21
N VAL A 19 10.55 -9.34 1.17
CA VAL A 19 11.62 -9.29 0.16
C VAL A 19 12.14 -7.86 0.01
N GLY A 20 13.36 -7.70 -0.50
CA GLY A 20 13.93 -6.37 -0.73
C GLY A 20 15.34 -6.19 -0.20
N GLY A 21 16.20 -5.65 -1.07
CA GLY A 21 17.57 -5.30 -0.78
C GLY A 21 17.75 -4.11 0.16
N PRO A 22 18.99 -3.65 0.38
CA PRO A 22 19.29 -2.58 1.31
C PRO A 22 18.88 -1.19 0.77
N ALA A 23 18.36 -0.34 1.66
CA ALA A 23 18.30 1.10 1.43
C ALA A 23 19.64 1.73 1.86
N ASP A 24 20.18 2.67 1.07
CA ASP A 24 21.40 3.40 1.46
C ASP A 24 21.20 4.11 2.81
N TYR A 25 20.07 4.83 2.93
CA TYR A 25 19.67 5.52 4.14
C TYR A 25 18.19 5.25 4.42
N LEU A 26 17.89 4.50 5.48
CA LEU A 26 16.52 4.30 5.96
C LEU A 26 16.23 5.25 7.11
N ALA A 27 15.34 6.22 6.91
CA ALA A 27 15.06 7.29 7.87
C ALA A 27 13.65 7.20 8.47
N PHE A 28 13.53 7.48 9.77
CA PHE A 28 12.27 7.45 10.52
C PHE A 28 11.96 8.82 11.14
N PRO A 29 11.45 9.80 10.36
CA PRO A 29 11.06 11.10 10.90
C PRO A 29 9.89 10.98 11.87
N ARG A 30 9.96 11.74 12.97
CA ARG A 30 8.94 11.73 14.05
C ARG A 30 7.90 12.82 13.92
N ASN A 31 8.13 13.78 13.03
CA ASN A 31 7.24 14.90 12.79
C ASN A 31 7.54 15.53 11.41
N ARG A 32 6.64 16.40 10.96
CA ARG A 32 6.75 17.13 9.69
C ARG A 32 8.03 17.95 9.53
N TYR A 33 8.61 18.44 10.63
CA TYR A 33 9.83 19.24 10.59
C TYR A 33 11.05 18.37 10.26
N GLU A 34 11.18 17.21 10.89
CA GLU A 34 12.22 16.23 10.56
C GLU A 34 12.09 15.74 9.12
N LEU A 35 10.86 15.45 8.67
CA LEU A 35 10.59 15.06 7.29
C LEU A 35 11.04 16.13 6.28
N SER A 36 10.62 17.39 6.46
CA SER A 36 11.01 18.49 5.57
C SER A 36 12.53 18.71 5.57
N ARG A 37 13.20 18.54 6.73
CA ARG A 37 14.66 18.64 6.82
C ARG A 37 15.38 17.55 6.03
N ILE A 38 14.94 16.29 6.08
CA ILE A 38 15.52 15.20 5.30
C ILE A 38 15.40 15.51 3.81
N VAL A 39 14.20 15.88 3.35
CA VAL A 39 13.94 16.17 1.94
C VAL A 39 14.75 17.36 1.44
N LYS A 40 14.76 18.47 2.19
CA LYS A 40 15.55 19.66 1.82
C LYS A 40 17.06 19.36 1.80
N PHE A 41 17.55 18.55 2.72
CA PHE A 41 18.94 18.10 2.72
C PHE A 41 19.24 17.22 1.51
N ALA A 42 18.42 16.20 1.25
CA ALA A 42 18.58 15.27 0.14
C ALA A 42 18.58 16.03 -1.20
N ASN A 43 17.63 16.93 -1.40
CA ASN A 43 17.56 17.80 -2.58
C ASN A 43 18.82 18.66 -2.74
N LYS A 44 19.28 19.31 -1.66
CA LYS A 44 20.50 20.14 -1.69
C LYS A 44 21.75 19.32 -2.07
N GLN A 45 21.80 18.05 -1.70
CA GLN A 45 22.93 17.15 -1.98
C GLN A 45 22.74 16.34 -3.27
N GLY A 46 21.63 16.49 -3.98
CA GLY A 46 21.30 15.67 -5.16
C GLY A 46 21.10 14.18 -4.83
N ILE A 47 20.75 13.84 -3.59
CA ILE A 47 20.49 12.47 -3.16
C ILE A 47 19.02 12.13 -3.47
N PRO A 48 18.72 11.09 -4.25
CA PRO A 48 17.35 10.67 -4.50
C PRO A 48 16.70 10.24 -3.19
N TRP A 49 15.39 10.46 -3.09
CA TRP A 49 14.64 10.04 -1.92
C TRP A 49 13.24 9.57 -2.32
N MET A 50 12.68 8.70 -1.50
CA MET A 50 11.29 8.28 -1.61
C MET A 50 10.70 7.98 -0.24
N VAL A 51 9.37 8.00 -0.17
CA VAL A 51 8.64 7.60 1.04
C VAL A 51 7.99 6.25 0.81
N LEU A 52 8.18 5.34 1.76
CA LEU A 52 7.46 4.08 1.84
C LEU A 52 6.55 4.10 3.06
N GLY A 53 5.26 3.80 2.86
CA GLY A 53 4.37 3.46 3.96
C GLY A 53 4.67 2.05 4.48
N ASN A 54 3.63 1.33 4.93
CA ASN A 54 3.76 -0.07 5.38
C ASN A 54 4.12 -1.08 4.26
N ALA A 55 4.52 -0.60 3.07
CA ALA A 55 5.01 -1.40 1.95
C ALA A 55 4.19 -2.67 1.64
N SER A 56 2.86 -2.54 1.69
CA SER A 56 1.91 -3.66 1.49
C SER A 56 1.50 -3.89 0.02
N ASN A 57 1.82 -2.94 -0.88
CA ASN A 57 1.52 -3.02 -2.31
C ASN A 57 2.77 -2.76 -3.17
N LEU A 58 3.92 -3.29 -2.74
CA LEU A 58 5.17 -3.13 -3.49
C LEU A 58 6.10 -4.33 -3.35
N ILE A 59 6.98 -4.47 -4.34
CA ILE A 59 8.11 -5.39 -4.37
C ILE A 59 9.37 -4.54 -4.51
N VAL A 60 10.23 -4.58 -3.51
CA VAL A 60 11.56 -3.96 -3.58
C VAL A 60 12.51 -4.98 -4.18
N ARG A 61 13.25 -4.61 -5.22
CA ARG A 61 14.26 -5.47 -5.84
C ARG A 61 15.40 -5.80 -4.88
N ASP A 62 16.10 -6.91 -5.17
CA ASP A 62 17.15 -7.44 -4.30
C ASP A 62 18.41 -6.55 -4.27
N GLY A 63 18.64 -5.69 -5.28
CA GLY A 63 19.68 -4.66 -5.27
C GLY A 63 19.37 -3.46 -4.36
N GLY A 64 18.13 -3.36 -3.87
CA GLY A 64 17.71 -2.35 -2.90
C GLY A 64 17.42 -0.99 -3.53
N ILE A 65 17.55 0.08 -2.74
CA ILE A 65 17.16 1.44 -3.14
C ILE A 65 18.28 2.42 -2.83
N ARG A 66 18.67 3.21 -3.84
CA ARG A 66 19.67 4.28 -3.67
C ARG A 66 19.08 5.50 -2.99
N GLY A 67 19.88 6.14 -2.16
CA GLY A 67 19.51 7.35 -1.43
C GLY A 67 18.56 7.11 -0.25
N PHE A 68 17.72 8.10 0.06
CA PHE A 68 16.86 8.06 1.25
C PHE A 68 15.56 7.28 1.00
N VAL A 69 15.35 6.23 1.79
CA VAL A 69 14.04 5.63 1.99
C VAL A 69 13.49 6.15 3.31
N ILE A 70 12.37 6.86 3.26
CA ILE A 70 11.77 7.50 4.42
C ILE A 70 10.52 6.73 4.82
N MET A 71 10.49 6.25 6.06
CA MET A 71 9.43 5.41 6.61
C MET A 71 8.59 6.20 7.62
N PHE A 72 7.28 6.20 7.46
CA PHE A 72 6.36 7.01 8.27
C PHE A 72 5.88 6.32 9.54
N ASP A 73 6.52 5.24 10.00
CA ASP A 73 6.15 4.48 11.21
C ASP A 73 5.93 5.33 12.46
N LYS A 74 6.59 6.49 12.55
CA LYS A 74 6.49 7.44 13.68
C LYS A 74 5.53 8.60 13.44
N LEU A 75 5.00 8.76 12.21
CA LEU A 75 3.94 9.70 11.84
C LEU A 75 2.60 8.95 11.81
N ASN A 76 2.10 8.56 12.98
CA ASN A 76 0.98 7.64 13.12
C ASN A 76 -0.16 8.14 14.02
N GLY A 77 -0.17 9.44 14.33
CA GLY A 77 -1.24 10.06 15.12
C GLY A 77 -2.61 9.95 14.46
N ILE A 78 -3.64 9.73 15.27
CA ILE A 78 -5.04 9.70 14.85
C ILE A 78 -5.82 10.59 15.82
N ALA A 79 -6.49 11.60 15.30
CA ALA A 79 -7.31 12.53 16.05
C ALA A 79 -8.75 12.50 15.53
N VAL A 80 -9.71 12.69 16.43
CA VAL A 80 -11.14 12.69 16.14
C VAL A 80 -11.72 14.03 16.58
N ASN A 81 -12.49 14.68 15.73
CA ASN A 81 -13.21 15.90 16.03
C ASN A 81 -14.62 15.84 15.43
N GLY A 82 -15.63 15.62 16.28
CA GLY A 82 -17.00 15.36 15.82
C GLY A 82 -17.04 14.13 14.90
N TYR A 83 -17.51 14.32 13.67
CA TYR A 83 -17.61 13.26 12.66
C TYR A 83 -16.39 13.19 11.73
N GLN A 84 -15.32 13.91 12.05
CA GLN A 84 -14.09 13.92 11.28
C GLN A 84 -12.98 13.15 11.97
N ILE A 85 -12.22 12.39 11.17
CA ILE A 85 -10.98 11.75 11.59
C ILE A 85 -9.84 12.38 10.80
N GLU A 86 -8.82 12.87 11.50
CA GLU A 86 -7.55 13.25 10.90
C GLU A 86 -6.49 12.23 11.33
N ALA A 87 -5.84 11.60 10.36
CA ALA A 87 -4.83 10.59 10.59
C ALA A 87 -3.55 10.92 9.83
N GLU A 88 -2.40 10.79 10.51
CA GLU A 88 -1.09 10.89 9.87
C GLU A 88 -0.87 9.72 8.91
N ALA A 89 -0.06 9.94 7.89
CA ALA A 89 0.07 9.04 6.75
C ALA A 89 0.67 7.67 7.11
N GLY A 90 1.45 7.58 8.19
CA GLY A 90 1.96 6.32 8.71
C GLY A 90 0.99 5.56 9.62
N ALA A 91 -0.15 6.16 9.97
CA ALA A 91 -1.16 5.47 10.78
C ALA A 91 -1.63 4.19 10.08
N ASN A 92 -1.76 3.12 10.85
CA ASN A 92 -2.27 1.85 10.33
C ASN A 92 -3.75 2.02 9.94
N LEU A 93 -4.11 1.66 8.71
CA LEU A 93 -5.46 1.86 8.18
C LEU A 93 -6.51 1.06 8.98
N ILE A 94 -6.21 -0.19 9.33
CA ILE A 94 -7.08 -1.04 10.15
C ILE A 94 -7.24 -0.46 11.55
N ALA A 95 -6.18 0.08 12.16
CA ALA A 95 -6.29 0.77 13.44
C ALA A 95 -7.19 2.01 13.34
N THR A 96 -7.10 2.75 12.24
CA THR A 96 -7.93 3.94 11.98
C THR A 96 -9.41 3.59 11.86
N THR A 97 -9.77 2.49 11.19
CA THR A 97 -11.17 2.02 11.13
C THR A 97 -11.69 1.58 12.51
N LYS A 98 -10.84 1.02 13.37
CA LYS A 98 -11.20 0.68 14.76
C LYS A 98 -11.49 1.93 15.60
N VAL A 99 -10.75 3.03 15.37
CA VAL A 99 -11.04 4.33 16.00
C VAL A 99 -12.38 4.86 15.53
N ALA A 100 -12.68 4.83 14.22
CA ALA A 100 -13.99 5.22 13.70
C ALA A 100 -15.13 4.45 14.37
N ARG A 101 -15.02 3.12 14.43
CA ARG A 101 -15.99 2.27 15.13
C ARG A 101 -16.14 2.62 16.60
N PHE A 102 -15.04 2.83 17.33
CA PHE A 102 -15.09 3.19 18.76
C PHE A 102 -15.85 4.51 19.00
N GLN A 103 -15.76 5.43 18.04
CA GLN A 103 -16.46 6.72 18.08
C GLN A 103 -17.86 6.66 17.43
N SER A 104 -18.35 5.46 17.11
CA SER A 104 -19.65 5.26 16.46
C SER A 104 -19.79 6.03 15.14
N LEU A 105 -18.71 6.03 14.34
CA LEU A 105 -18.65 6.66 13.02
C LEU A 105 -18.68 5.61 11.91
N THR A 106 -19.69 5.68 11.04
CA THR A 106 -19.89 4.79 9.87
C THR A 106 -19.39 5.42 8.56
N GLY A 107 -19.07 4.57 7.59
CA GLY A 107 -18.53 4.93 6.27
C GLY A 107 -17.11 4.42 6.02
N PHE A 108 -16.41 3.91 7.05
CA PHE A 108 -15.01 3.47 6.97
C PHE A 108 -14.85 1.92 7.01
N GLU A 109 -15.93 1.18 7.18
CA GLU A 109 -15.96 -0.28 7.40
C GLU A 109 -15.33 -1.05 6.26
N PHE A 110 -15.46 -0.54 5.03
CA PHE A 110 -14.88 -1.13 3.82
C PHE A 110 -13.35 -1.35 3.94
N ALA A 111 -12.68 -0.53 4.75
CA ALA A 111 -11.24 -0.58 4.97
C ALA A 111 -10.82 -1.43 6.17
N ALA A 112 -11.76 -2.07 6.89
CA ALA A 112 -11.50 -2.79 8.15
C ALA A 112 -10.47 -3.91 8.05
N GLY A 113 -10.30 -4.48 6.85
CA GLY A 113 -9.32 -5.53 6.58
C GLY A 113 -8.22 -5.12 5.62
N ILE A 114 -8.15 -3.87 5.16
CA ILE A 114 -7.16 -3.45 4.15
C ILE A 114 -5.81 -3.20 4.86
N PRO A 115 -4.77 -4.02 4.61
CA PRO A 115 -3.46 -3.81 5.19
C PRO A 115 -2.80 -2.59 4.54
N GLY A 116 -2.05 -1.84 5.34
CA GLY A 116 -1.33 -0.67 4.85
C GLY A 116 -1.41 0.51 5.80
N SER A 117 -0.96 1.64 5.30
CA SER A 117 -0.95 2.93 6.00
C SER A 117 -2.00 3.85 5.39
N VAL A 118 -2.45 4.85 6.14
CA VAL A 118 -3.38 5.89 5.64
C VAL A 118 -2.83 6.60 4.41
N GLY A 119 -1.54 6.93 4.38
CA GLY A 119 -0.90 7.59 3.24
C GLY A 119 -0.92 6.71 1.99
N GLY A 120 -0.60 5.42 2.14
CA GLY A 120 -0.71 4.46 1.04
C GLY A 120 -2.16 4.27 0.56
N ALA A 121 -3.12 4.28 1.48
CA ALA A 121 -4.55 4.18 1.16
C ALA A 121 -5.02 5.35 0.30
N VAL A 122 -4.63 6.58 0.66
CA VAL A 122 -4.93 7.79 -0.11
C VAL A 122 -4.21 7.76 -1.46
N PHE A 123 -2.92 7.40 -1.49
CA PHE A 123 -2.14 7.31 -2.73
C PHE A 123 -2.75 6.36 -3.76
N MET A 124 -3.29 5.23 -3.30
CA MET A 124 -3.90 4.21 -4.16
C MET A 124 -5.40 4.36 -4.38
N ASN A 125 -6.08 5.32 -3.75
CA ASN A 125 -7.55 5.28 -3.60
C ASN A 125 -8.02 3.87 -3.17
N ALA A 126 -7.49 3.39 -2.04
CA ALA A 126 -7.75 2.04 -1.57
C ALA A 126 -9.25 1.81 -1.37
N GLY A 127 -9.71 0.63 -1.75
CA GLY A 127 -11.13 0.31 -1.71
C GLY A 127 -11.40 -1.18 -1.77
N ALA A 128 -12.48 -1.59 -1.14
CA ALA A 128 -12.95 -2.97 -1.10
C ALA A 128 -14.46 -2.98 -0.84
N TYR A 129 -15.15 -4.05 -1.26
CA TYR A 129 -16.58 -4.27 -0.95
C TYR A 129 -17.51 -3.07 -1.27
N GLY A 130 -17.20 -2.32 -2.33
CA GLY A 130 -18.01 -1.18 -2.78
C GLY A 130 -17.67 0.17 -2.12
N GLY A 131 -16.78 0.20 -1.13
CA GLY A 131 -16.26 1.44 -0.54
C GLY A 131 -14.84 1.77 -1.03
N GLU A 132 -14.53 3.07 -1.10
CA GLU A 132 -13.21 3.59 -1.47
C GLU A 132 -12.85 4.81 -0.63
N ILE A 133 -11.55 5.11 -0.48
CA ILE A 133 -11.07 6.31 0.22
C ILE A 133 -11.68 7.59 -0.35
N ALA A 134 -11.87 7.66 -1.67
CA ALA A 134 -12.53 8.79 -2.34
C ALA A 134 -13.93 9.12 -1.78
N HIS A 135 -14.66 8.14 -1.25
CA HIS A 135 -16.01 8.35 -0.72
C HIS A 135 -16.04 9.13 0.59
N ILE A 136 -14.94 9.11 1.36
CA ILE A 136 -14.88 9.69 2.71
C ILE A 136 -13.78 10.74 2.89
N LEU A 137 -12.84 10.86 1.94
CA LEU A 137 -11.76 11.85 2.05
C LEU A 137 -12.32 13.27 1.92
N VAL A 138 -11.86 14.17 2.80
CA VAL A 138 -12.08 15.62 2.72
C VAL A 138 -10.88 16.30 2.09
N SER A 139 -9.69 16.00 2.60
CA SER A 139 -8.44 16.60 2.15
C SER A 139 -7.24 15.77 2.60
N ALA A 140 -6.09 15.99 1.97
CA ALA A 140 -4.80 15.46 2.38
C ALA A 140 -3.77 16.59 2.48
N GLN A 141 -2.96 16.58 3.54
CA GLN A 141 -1.72 17.35 3.54
C GLN A 141 -0.65 16.55 2.82
N VAL A 142 0.06 17.17 1.89
CA VAL A 142 1.09 16.52 1.08
C VAL A 142 2.41 17.27 1.15
N LEU A 143 3.50 16.52 1.09
CA LEU A 143 4.86 17.00 0.89
C LEU A 143 5.15 17.07 -0.61
N THR A 144 5.56 18.24 -1.08
CA THR A 144 6.04 18.43 -2.45
C THR A 144 7.45 17.88 -2.61
N LYS A 145 7.90 17.75 -3.87
CA LYS A 145 9.28 17.33 -4.16
C LYS A 145 10.32 18.31 -3.60
N ASP A 146 9.96 19.58 -3.47
CA ASP A 146 10.83 20.64 -2.92
C ASP A 146 10.87 20.65 -1.38
N GLY A 147 10.04 19.83 -0.73
CA GLY A 147 9.97 19.71 0.73
C GLY A 147 9.03 20.72 1.39
N ASP A 148 8.14 21.33 0.62
CA ASP A 148 7.07 22.20 1.11
C ASP A 148 5.79 21.41 1.36
N ILE A 149 4.92 21.95 2.22
CA ILE A 149 3.68 21.29 2.61
C ILE A 149 2.51 22.09 2.07
N ARG A 150 1.56 21.41 1.41
CA ARG A 150 0.31 21.99 0.97
C ARG A 150 -0.87 21.05 1.21
N THR A 151 -2.07 21.59 1.16
CA THR A 151 -3.32 20.81 1.29
C THR A 151 -3.96 20.63 -0.08
N ILE A 152 -4.35 19.40 -0.39
CA ILE A 152 -5.14 19.04 -1.57
C ILE A 152 -6.53 18.63 -1.10
N ALA A 153 -7.58 19.27 -1.62
CA ALA A 153 -8.96 18.87 -1.34
C ALA A 153 -9.32 17.60 -2.11
N ALA A 154 -10.26 16.80 -1.60
CA ALA A 154 -10.63 15.52 -2.22
C ALA A 154 -11.05 15.64 -3.70
N ARG A 155 -11.75 16.72 -4.07
CA ARG A 155 -12.12 17.00 -5.48
C ARG A 155 -10.91 17.18 -6.41
N ASP A 156 -9.79 17.65 -5.86
CA ASP A 156 -8.56 17.92 -6.61
C ASP A 156 -7.62 16.70 -6.63
N MET A 157 -7.95 15.63 -5.90
CA MET A 157 -7.19 14.37 -5.87
C MET A 157 -7.32 13.55 -7.15
N ARG A 158 -8.28 13.89 -8.03
CA ARG A 158 -8.55 13.22 -9.32
C ARG A 158 -8.56 11.70 -9.18
N PHE A 159 -9.31 11.21 -8.19
CA PHE A 159 -9.38 9.78 -7.93
C PHE A 159 -9.99 9.03 -9.12
N GLY A 160 -9.45 7.83 -9.33
CA GLY A 160 -10.02 6.82 -10.22
C GLY A 160 -9.79 5.43 -9.63
N TYR A 161 -10.13 4.39 -10.39
CA TYR A 161 -9.88 3.02 -9.97
C TYR A 161 -8.38 2.80 -9.74
N ARG A 162 -8.00 2.59 -8.47
CA ARG A 162 -6.60 2.42 -8.01
C ARG A 162 -5.68 3.60 -8.35
N ARG A 163 -6.22 4.79 -8.55
CA ARG A 163 -5.50 5.98 -9.04
C ARG A 163 -5.77 7.21 -8.18
N SER A 164 -4.73 8.02 -7.97
CA SER A 164 -4.82 9.39 -7.48
C SER A 164 -3.83 10.28 -8.25
N VAL A 165 -4.05 11.60 -8.22
CA VAL A 165 -3.15 12.60 -8.83
C VAL A 165 -1.72 12.53 -8.26
N LEU A 166 -1.56 12.01 -7.05
CA LEU A 166 -0.25 11.87 -6.38
C LEU A 166 0.68 10.91 -7.10
N GLN A 167 0.12 9.94 -7.83
CA GLN A 167 0.90 9.02 -8.66
C GLN A 167 1.59 9.75 -9.82
N GLU A 168 0.99 10.85 -10.30
CA GLU A 168 1.51 11.69 -11.38
C GLU A 168 2.44 12.79 -10.84
N THR A 169 2.03 13.48 -9.77
CA THR A 169 2.83 14.59 -9.21
C THR A 169 4.05 14.10 -8.44
N GLY A 170 3.99 12.89 -7.89
CA GLY A 170 5.02 12.32 -7.00
C GLY A 170 5.04 12.97 -5.61
N GLU A 171 3.96 13.64 -5.23
CA GLU A 171 3.79 14.21 -3.89
C GLU A 171 3.44 13.13 -2.87
N VAL A 172 3.86 13.34 -1.63
CA VAL A 172 3.71 12.35 -0.55
C VAL A 172 2.65 12.80 0.44
N VAL A 173 1.65 11.96 0.72
CA VAL A 173 0.67 12.21 1.79
C VAL A 173 1.37 12.22 3.15
N ILE A 174 1.16 13.28 3.94
CA ILE A 174 1.64 13.42 5.32
C ILE A 174 0.50 13.18 6.33
N SER A 175 -0.70 13.65 6.01
CA SER A 175 -1.92 13.35 6.78
C SER A 175 -3.15 13.41 5.88
N ALA A 176 -4.24 12.78 6.32
CA ALA A 176 -5.50 12.75 5.62
C ALA A 176 -6.65 13.03 6.59
N LYS A 177 -7.62 13.82 6.12
CA LYS A 177 -8.85 14.13 6.84
C LYS A 177 -10.02 13.42 6.17
N PHE A 178 -10.79 12.70 6.96
CA PHE A 178 -11.96 11.94 6.54
C PHE A 178 -13.21 12.51 7.19
N ASN A 179 -14.31 12.54 6.45
CA ASN A 179 -15.63 12.86 6.97
C ASN A 179 -16.47 11.58 6.98
N LEU A 180 -16.99 11.24 8.15
CA LEU A 180 -17.81 10.07 8.38
C LEU A 180 -19.20 10.53 8.84
N HIS A 181 -20.07 9.56 9.14
CA HIS A 181 -21.41 9.83 9.63
C HIS A 181 -21.60 9.19 11.00
N PRO A 182 -22.43 9.75 11.90
CA PRO A 182 -22.84 9.05 13.11
C PRO A 182 -23.57 7.76 12.73
N GLY A 183 -23.28 6.67 13.44
CA GLY A 183 -23.89 5.36 13.23
C GLY A 183 -23.99 4.57 14.53
N ASP A 184 -24.59 3.39 14.48
CA ASP A 184 -24.67 2.50 15.64
C ASP A 184 -23.40 1.65 15.77
N TYR A 185 -22.80 1.66 16.97
CA TYR A 185 -21.56 0.93 17.26
C TYR A 185 -21.65 -0.57 16.92
N HIS A 186 -22.76 -1.22 17.24
CA HIS A 186 -22.92 -2.67 17.03
C HIS A 186 -23.12 -2.99 15.55
N GLN A 187 -23.86 -2.19 14.80
CA GLN A 187 -24.00 -2.33 13.35
C GLN A 187 -22.66 -2.17 12.65
N ILE A 188 -21.89 -1.12 12.97
CA ILE A 188 -20.54 -0.89 12.42
C ILE A 188 -19.63 -2.08 12.74
N LYS A 189 -19.63 -2.55 14.00
CA LYS A 189 -18.83 -3.71 14.42
C LYS A 189 -19.20 -4.97 13.63
N ASN A 190 -20.48 -5.24 13.47
CA ASN A 190 -20.96 -6.42 12.75
C ASN A 190 -20.59 -6.36 11.27
N GLU A 191 -20.67 -5.19 10.64
CA GLU A 191 -20.25 -5.03 9.25
C GLU A 191 -18.74 -5.23 9.09
N MET A 192 -17.92 -4.61 9.94
CA MET A 192 -16.47 -4.84 9.94
C MET A 192 -16.12 -6.33 10.12
N ASN A 193 -16.80 -7.03 11.03
CA ASN A 193 -16.61 -8.47 11.24
C ASN A 193 -17.00 -9.27 10.00
N ARG A 194 -18.14 -8.97 9.38
CA ARG A 194 -18.61 -9.62 8.14
C ARG A 194 -17.58 -9.45 7.02
N LEU A 195 -17.08 -8.23 6.81
CA LEU A 195 -16.11 -7.92 5.77
C LEU A 195 -14.76 -8.62 6.01
N ASN A 196 -14.27 -8.62 7.25
CA ASN A 196 -13.04 -9.33 7.62
C ASN A 196 -13.19 -10.85 7.42
N HIS A 197 -14.32 -11.42 7.82
CA HIS A 197 -14.59 -12.84 7.59
C HIS A 197 -14.62 -13.18 6.09
N LEU A 198 -15.28 -12.36 5.26
CA LEU A 198 -15.25 -12.53 3.80
C LEU A 198 -13.84 -12.45 3.23
N ARG A 199 -12.98 -11.61 3.81
CA ARG A 199 -11.57 -11.48 3.41
C ARG A 199 -10.79 -12.74 3.78
N GLU A 200 -10.93 -13.21 5.02
CA GLU A 200 -10.29 -14.43 5.53
C GLU A 200 -10.67 -15.66 4.72
N LEU A 201 -11.93 -15.80 4.30
CA LEU A 201 -12.36 -16.93 3.46
C LEU A 201 -11.69 -16.91 2.08
N LYS A 202 -11.46 -15.71 1.52
CA LYS A 202 -11.04 -15.55 0.13
C LYS A 202 -9.56 -15.31 -0.07
N GLN A 203 -8.81 -14.85 0.94
CA GLN A 203 -7.43 -14.37 0.76
C GLN A 203 -6.41 -15.16 1.60
N PRO A 204 -5.18 -15.34 1.11
CA PRO A 204 -4.10 -16.03 1.85
C PRO A 204 -3.43 -15.09 2.86
N LEU A 205 -4.15 -14.75 3.94
CA LEU A 205 -3.69 -13.80 4.94
C LEU A 205 -2.56 -14.37 5.82
N GLU A 206 -2.39 -15.69 5.82
CA GLU A 206 -1.36 -16.43 6.56
C GLU A 206 0.05 -16.30 5.95
N TYR A 207 0.16 -15.86 4.69
CA TYR A 207 1.44 -15.71 3.99
C TYR A 207 1.79 -14.24 3.72
N PRO A 208 3.09 -13.89 3.73
CA PRO A 208 3.56 -12.63 3.17
C PRO A 208 3.17 -12.51 1.69
N SER A 209 2.55 -11.38 1.31
CA SER A 209 2.14 -11.10 -0.08
C SER A 209 2.02 -9.59 -0.34
N CYS A 210 1.84 -9.18 -1.60
CA CYS A 210 1.65 -7.78 -1.99
C CYS A 210 0.19 -7.42 -2.31
N GLY A 211 -0.77 -8.26 -1.90
CA GLY A 211 -2.17 -8.12 -2.31
C GLY A 211 -2.43 -8.71 -3.71
N SER A 212 -3.45 -8.17 -4.38
CA SER A 212 -3.74 -8.51 -5.78
C SER A 212 -2.62 -8.00 -6.67
N VAL A 213 -1.96 -8.91 -7.38
CA VAL A 213 -0.78 -8.59 -8.19
C VAL A 213 -1.15 -7.82 -9.45
N PHE A 214 -2.32 -8.11 -10.02
CA PHE A 214 -2.79 -7.57 -11.29
C PHE A 214 -4.03 -6.71 -11.12
N LYS A 215 -4.13 -5.66 -11.94
CA LYS A 215 -5.36 -4.90 -12.12
C LYS A 215 -6.45 -5.80 -12.70
N ARG A 216 -7.70 -5.36 -12.58
CA ARG A 216 -8.82 -6.04 -13.22
C ARG A 216 -8.85 -5.72 -14.73
N PRO A 217 -8.67 -6.71 -15.62
CA PRO A 217 -8.87 -6.52 -17.06
C PRO A 217 -10.35 -6.23 -17.39
N PRO A 218 -10.65 -5.40 -18.41
CA PRO A 218 -12.03 -5.15 -18.84
C PRO A 218 -12.77 -6.46 -19.14
N GLY A 219 -13.99 -6.62 -18.61
CA GLY A 219 -14.82 -7.80 -18.84
C GLY A 219 -14.40 -9.08 -18.09
N HIS A 220 -13.26 -9.09 -17.40
CA HIS A 220 -12.72 -10.30 -16.78
C HIS A 220 -12.31 -10.07 -15.31
N PHE A 221 -11.91 -11.16 -14.65
CA PHE A 221 -11.24 -11.13 -13.35
C PHE A 221 -9.86 -11.77 -13.50
N ALA A 222 -8.80 -11.08 -13.04
CA ALA A 222 -7.44 -11.60 -13.17
C ALA A 222 -7.28 -12.99 -12.52
N GLY A 223 -7.82 -13.18 -11.31
CA GLY A 223 -7.77 -14.49 -10.64
C GLY A 223 -8.52 -15.61 -11.39
N GLN A 224 -9.56 -15.28 -12.15
CA GLN A 224 -10.26 -16.25 -12.98
C GLN A 224 -9.36 -16.69 -14.14
N LEU A 225 -8.81 -15.74 -14.89
CA LEU A 225 -7.91 -16.03 -16.03
C LEU A 225 -6.68 -16.85 -15.60
N ILE A 226 -6.11 -16.55 -14.44
CA ILE A 226 -4.97 -17.30 -13.87
C ILE A 226 -5.40 -18.72 -13.48
N THR A 227 -6.62 -18.90 -12.96
CA THR A 227 -7.15 -20.23 -12.62
C THR A 227 -7.42 -21.05 -13.89
N GLU A 228 -8.00 -20.44 -14.92
CA GLU A 228 -8.27 -21.07 -16.22
C GLU A 228 -6.99 -21.47 -16.95
N ALA A 229 -5.89 -20.73 -16.75
CA ALA A 229 -4.56 -21.10 -17.22
C ALA A 229 -3.87 -22.17 -16.36
N ASN A 230 -4.57 -22.76 -15.38
CA ASN A 230 -4.08 -23.78 -14.45
C ASN A 230 -2.82 -23.37 -13.66
N LEU A 231 -2.75 -22.10 -13.24
CA LEU A 231 -1.56 -21.54 -12.58
C LEU A 231 -1.64 -21.49 -11.05
N LYS A 232 -2.75 -21.94 -10.43
CA LYS A 232 -2.80 -22.04 -8.96
C LYS A 232 -1.74 -23.02 -8.46
N GLY A 233 -0.95 -22.61 -7.47
CA GLY A 233 0.18 -23.39 -6.97
C GLY A 233 1.42 -23.35 -7.87
N HIS A 234 1.38 -22.61 -9.00
CA HIS A 234 2.57 -22.42 -9.81
C HIS A 234 3.62 -21.61 -9.04
N ARG A 235 4.84 -22.14 -8.97
CA ARG A 235 5.91 -21.64 -8.10
C ARG A 235 7.18 -21.40 -8.90
N ILE A 236 7.85 -20.29 -8.58
CA ILE A 236 9.22 -20.00 -9.01
C ILE A 236 9.99 -19.60 -7.75
N GLY A 237 11.11 -20.28 -7.48
CA GLY A 237 11.88 -20.10 -6.25
C GLY A 237 11.00 -20.27 -5.00
N GLY A 238 11.02 -19.26 -4.11
CA GLY A 238 10.23 -19.26 -2.89
C GLY A 238 8.85 -18.61 -2.99
N VAL A 239 8.41 -18.21 -4.20
CA VAL A 239 7.15 -17.49 -4.44
C VAL A 239 6.18 -18.33 -5.26
N GLU A 240 4.92 -18.36 -4.85
CA GLU A 240 3.87 -19.18 -5.45
C GLU A 240 2.59 -18.38 -5.73
N VAL A 241 1.90 -18.70 -6.83
CA VAL A 241 0.51 -18.27 -7.05
C VAL A 241 -0.39 -18.97 -6.03
N SER A 242 -1.03 -18.20 -5.15
CA SER A 242 -1.81 -18.77 -4.05
C SER A 242 -2.89 -19.74 -4.53
N THR A 243 -2.89 -20.95 -3.95
CA THR A 243 -3.93 -21.96 -4.18
C THR A 243 -5.32 -21.49 -3.72
N LYS A 244 -5.36 -20.65 -2.68
CA LYS A 244 -6.58 -20.03 -2.16
C LYS A 244 -7.12 -18.95 -3.10
N HIS A 245 -6.27 -18.03 -3.56
CA HIS A 245 -6.66 -16.93 -4.44
C HIS A 245 -5.65 -16.67 -5.55
N ALA A 246 -5.96 -17.07 -6.78
CA ALA A 246 -5.02 -17.01 -7.92
C ALA A 246 -4.51 -15.61 -8.28
N GLY A 247 -5.22 -14.54 -7.89
CA GLY A 247 -4.73 -13.16 -8.06
C GLY A 247 -3.62 -12.73 -7.08
N PHE A 248 -3.25 -13.58 -6.12
CA PHE A 248 -2.23 -13.29 -5.10
C PHE A 248 -0.98 -14.16 -5.34
N MET A 249 0.19 -13.56 -5.12
CA MET A 249 1.46 -14.27 -5.06
C MET A 249 1.99 -14.23 -3.63
N VAL A 250 2.26 -15.40 -3.08
CA VAL A 250 2.62 -15.61 -1.67
C VAL A 250 4.07 -16.06 -1.56
N ASN A 251 4.78 -15.48 -0.60
CA ASN A 251 6.12 -15.93 -0.23
C ASN A 251 6.00 -17.09 0.75
N VAL A 252 6.21 -18.31 0.25
CA VAL A 252 6.00 -19.56 1.01
C VAL A 252 7.31 -20.16 1.53
N ASP A 253 8.44 -19.79 0.92
CA ASP A 253 9.74 -20.39 1.22
C ASP A 253 10.90 -19.41 0.99
N GLN A 254 10.93 -18.32 1.77
CA GLN A 254 12.00 -17.31 1.74
C GLN A 254 12.35 -16.79 0.33
N GLY A 255 11.34 -16.59 -0.51
CA GLY A 255 11.51 -16.14 -1.88
C GLY A 255 12.15 -14.76 -2.00
N THR A 256 12.64 -14.46 -3.19
CA THR A 256 13.34 -13.21 -3.54
C THR A 256 12.44 -12.25 -4.32
N ALA A 257 12.88 -11.01 -4.50
CA ALA A 257 12.17 -10.09 -5.38
C ALA A 257 12.23 -10.55 -6.84
N LYS A 258 13.35 -11.18 -7.24
CA LYS A 258 13.49 -11.82 -8.54
C LYS A 258 12.46 -12.93 -8.76
N ASP A 259 12.22 -13.78 -7.77
CA ASP A 259 11.19 -14.84 -7.86
C ASP A 259 9.79 -14.24 -8.14
N TYR A 260 9.46 -13.14 -7.46
CA TYR A 260 8.23 -12.39 -7.74
C TYR A 260 8.19 -11.86 -9.18
N GLU A 261 9.25 -11.19 -9.67
CA GLU A 261 9.29 -10.64 -11.03
C GLU A 261 9.19 -11.75 -12.09
N ASP A 262 9.90 -12.85 -11.91
CA ASP A 262 9.87 -13.99 -12.83
C ASP A 262 8.49 -14.66 -12.86
N LEU A 263 7.86 -14.85 -11.69
CA LEU A 263 6.52 -15.41 -11.59
C LEU A 263 5.47 -14.48 -12.21
N ILE A 264 5.58 -13.17 -12.02
CA ILE A 264 4.71 -12.18 -12.66
C ILE A 264 4.82 -12.28 -14.18
N ALA A 265 6.04 -12.30 -14.72
CA ALA A 265 6.27 -12.36 -16.15
C ALA A 265 5.72 -13.67 -16.76
N ASP A 266 5.97 -14.80 -16.11
CA ASP A 266 5.50 -16.12 -16.55
C ASP A 266 3.96 -16.22 -16.52
N VAL A 267 3.33 -15.73 -15.45
CA VAL A 267 1.86 -15.69 -15.36
C VAL A 267 1.25 -14.81 -16.44
N ILE A 268 1.82 -13.64 -16.73
CA ILE A 268 1.36 -12.78 -17.84
C ILE A 268 1.45 -13.52 -19.17
N ALA A 269 2.57 -14.20 -19.44
CA ALA A 269 2.78 -14.93 -20.68
C ALA A 269 1.77 -16.06 -20.86
N LYS A 270 1.59 -16.92 -19.85
CA LYS A 270 0.68 -18.07 -19.90
C LYS A 270 -0.78 -17.67 -19.95
N VAL A 271 -1.18 -16.61 -19.24
CA VAL A 271 -2.56 -16.09 -19.35
C VAL A 271 -2.83 -15.52 -20.74
N LYS A 272 -1.85 -14.82 -21.33
CA LYS A 272 -1.97 -14.29 -22.70
C LYS A 272 -2.07 -15.42 -23.72
N GLU A 273 -1.27 -16.47 -23.58
CA GLU A 273 -1.33 -17.66 -24.44
C GLU A 273 -2.70 -18.35 -24.33
N ASN A 274 -3.23 -18.52 -23.11
CA ASN A 274 -4.48 -19.24 -22.88
C ASN A 274 -5.75 -18.44 -23.28
N SER A 275 -5.77 -17.13 -23.05
CA SER A 275 -6.99 -16.31 -23.16
C SER A 275 -6.91 -15.15 -24.14
N GLY A 276 -5.72 -14.83 -24.66
CA GLY A 276 -5.46 -13.62 -25.44
C GLY A 276 -5.39 -12.32 -24.63
N VAL A 277 -5.74 -12.35 -23.34
CA VAL A 277 -5.75 -11.18 -22.46
C VAL A 277 -4.36 -10.96 -21.86
N THR A 278 -3.85 -9.73 -21.95
CA THR A 278 -2.61 -9.35 -21.26
C THR A 278 -2.94 -8.74 -19.90
N LEU A 279 -2.45 -9.36 -18.82
CA LEU A 279 -2.60 -8.82 -17.47
C LEU A 279 -1.62 -7.67 -17.23
N GLU A 280 -2.10 -6.62 -16.55
CA GLU A 280 -1.27 -5.50 -16.12
C GLU A 280 -1.01 -5.57 -14.60
N PRO A 281 0.26 -5.48 -14.14
CA PRO A 281 0.56 -5.39 -12.72
C PRO A 281 -0.10 -4.16 -12.05
N GLU A 282 -0.70 -4.38 -10.88
CA GLU A 282 -1.12 -3.34 -9.92
C GLU A 282 -0.01 -3.06 -8.89
N VAL A 283 0.74 -4.12 -8.52
CA VAL A 283 1.87 -4.02 -7.59
C VAL A 283 2.99 -3.17 -8.19
N ARG A 284 3.59 -2.30 -7.37
CA ARG A 284 4.74 -1.48 -7.80
C ARG A 284 6.04 -2.22 -7.54
N ILE A 285 6.85 -2.39 -8.58
CA ILE A 285 8.21 -2.95 -8.47
C ILE A 285 9.21 -1.79 -8.50
N ILE A 286 10.04 -1.68 -7.46
CA ILE A 286 10.95 -0.55 -7.25
C ILE A 286 12.35 -1.01 -6.85
N GLY A 287 13.33 -0.12 -6.98
CA GLY A 287 14.72 -0.41 -6.65
C GLY A 287 15.49 -1.04 -7.80
N ASP A 288 16.74 -1.35 -7.53
CA ASP A 288 17.73 -1.79 -8.52
C ASP A 288 17.81 -3.31 -8.62
N LYS A 289 18.09 -3.80 -9.82
CA LYS A 289 18.42 -5.22 -10.01
C LYS A 289 19.71 -5.53 -9.25
N LEU A 290 19.79 -6.74 -8.71
CA LEU A 290 21.03 -7.25 -8.15
C LEU A 290 21.99 -7.49 -9.32
N ASN A 291 23.15 -6.84 -9.30
CA ASN A 291 24.22 -7.05 -10.28
C ASN A 291 24.86 -8.43 -10.12
#